data_AF-A0A356P9G5-F1
#
_entry.id   AF-A0A356P9G5-F1
#
_cell.length_a   1.000
_cell.length_b   1.000
_cell.length_c   1.000
_cell.angle_alpha   90.00
_cell.angle_beta   90.00
_cell.angle_gamma   90.00
#
_symmetry.space_group_name_H-M   'P 1'
#
loop_
_entity.id
_entity.type
_entity.pdbx_description
1 polymer ?
#
loop_
_entity_poly.entity_id
_entity_poly.type
_entity_poly.pdbx_seq_one_letter_code
_entity_poly.pdbx_strand_id
1 'polypeptide(L)'
;MRVVIAPDSFKGCLNALEVAFALRKGVQRVYPHSDIELIPMADGGEGTVEAILCAVHGEKIKLKVTDPLGRPIQAAYALIDEGETALIEMASASGLTLLSLPERNPRVTSTYGTGLLLKNALDRGVKKILLGIGGSATNDGGAGLAVA
;
A
#
# COMPACT_ATOMS: atom_id res chain seq x y z
N MET A 1 -16.57 -13.18 -25.18
CA MET A 1 -15.79 -13.79 -24.08
C MET A 1 -15.58 -12.73 -23.03
N ARG A 2 -15.89 -13.01 -21.76
CA ARG A 2 -15.60 -12.10 -20.65
C ARG A 2 -14.40 -12.64 -19.88
N VAL A 3 -13.44 -11.78 -19.55
CA VAL A 3 -12.18 -12.14 -18.88
C VAL A 3 -11.97 -11.22 -17.69
N VAL A 4 -11.79 -11.81 -16.51
CA VAL A 4 -11.37 -11.06 -15.31
C VAL A 4 -9.86 -11.24 -15.16
N ILE A 5 -9.13 -10.13 -15.07
CA ILE A 5 -7.68 -10.11 -14.87
C ILE A 5 -7.43 -9.58 -13.47
N ALA A 6 -7.11 -10.50 -12.55
CA ALA A 6 -6.90 -10.19 -11.13
C ALA A 6 -5.50 -10.57 -10.62
N PRO A 7 -4.42 -9.94 -11.11
CA PRO A 7 -3.05 -10.26 -10.73
C PRO A 7 -2.64 -9.53 -9.45
N ASP A 8 -1.61 -10.08 -8.80
CA ASP A 8 -0.81 -9.38 -7.79
C ASP A 8 0.43 -8.72 -8.45
N SER A 9 1.13 -7.89 -7.69
CA SER A 9 2.37 -7.22 -8.07
C SER A 9 3.54 -8.19 -8.28
N PHE A 10 4.49 -7.79 -9.12
CA PHE A 10 5.81 -8.40 -9.19
C PHE A 10 6.75 -7.58 -8.32
N LYS A 11 6.94 -8.02 -7.08
CA LYS A 11 7.67 -7.28 -6.02
C LYS A 11 9.01 -6.72 -6.50
N GLY A 12 9.18 -5.41 -6.40
CA GLY A 12 10.38 -4.69 -6.85
C GLY A 12 10.49 -4.52 -8.38
N CYS A 13 9.44 -4.82 -9.15
CA CYS A 13 9.43 -4.73 -10.61
C CYS A 13 8.18 -4.00 -11.15
N LEU A 14 7.01 -4.63 -11.12
CA LEU A 14 5.76 -4.06 -11.64
C LEU A 14 4.69 -4.06 -10.54
N ASN A 15 3.91 -2.99 -10.46
CA ASN A 15 2.71 -3.00 -9.60
C ASN A 15 1.59 -3.84 -10.23
N ALA A 16 0.60 -4.23 -9.42
CA ALA A 16 -0.49 -5.10 -9.86
C ALA A 16 -1.27 -4.54 -11.07
N LEU A 17 -1.43 -3.22 -11.15
CA LEU A 17 -2.13 -2.56 -12.26
C LEU A 17 -1.32 -2.64 -13.57
N GLU A 18 0.00 -2.46 -13.50
CA GLU A 18 0.90 -2.64 -14.64
C GLU A 18 0.88 -4.07 -15.17
N VAL A 19 0.89 -5.06 -14.26
CA VAL A 19 0.73 -6.48 -14.61
C VAL A 19 -0.62 -6.70 -15.29
N ALA A 20 -1.71 -6.15 -14.74
CA ALA A 20 -3.05 -6.27 -15.32
C ALA A 20 -3.12 -5.68 -16.75
N PHE A 21 -2.49 -4.53 -16.98
CA PHE A 21 -2.42 -3.93 -18.31
C PHE A 21 -1.58 -4.74 -19.30
N ALA A 22 -0.48 -5.35 -18.85
CA ALA A 22 0.33 -6.23 -19.69
C ALA A 22 -0.47 -7.48 -20.11
N LEU A 23 -1.17 -8.12 -19.16
CA LEU A 23 -2.04 -9.27 -19.42
C LEU A 23 -3.18 -8.92 -20.38
N ARG A 24 -3.84 -7.76 -20.20
CA ARG A 24 -4.88 -7.26 -21.10
C ARG A 24 -4.40 -7.18 -22.54
N LYS A 25 -3.20 -6.62 -22.77
CA LYS A 25 -2.60 -6.54 -24.11
C LYS A 25 -2.39 -7.93 -24.72
N GLY A 26 -1.98 -8.90 -23.91
CA GLY A 26 -1.83 -10.30 -24.34
C GLY A 26 -3.16 -10.92 -24.77
N VAL A 27 -4.20 -10.78 -23.94
CA VAL A 27 -5.55 -11.32 -24.23
C VAL A 27 -6.13 -10.70 -25.51
N GLN A 28 -6.05 -9.38 -25.66
CA GLN A 28 -6.62 -8.67 -26.81
C GLN A 28 -5.91 -8.97 -28.14
N ARG A 29 -4.66 -9.44 -28.12
CA ARG A 29 -3.97 -9.91 -29.34
C ARG A 29 -4.64 -11.16 -29.93
N VAL A 30 -5.22 -12.01 -29.09
CA VAL A 30 -5.88 -13.26 -29.52
C VAL A 30 -7.40 -13.11 -29.60
N TYR A 31 -7.99 -12.34 -28.68
CA TYR A 31 -9.43 -12.07 -28.59
C TYR A 31 -9.71 -10.56 -28.59
N PRO A 32 -9.69 -9.88 -29.76
CA PRO A 32 -9.78 -8.42 -29.86
C PRO A 32 -11.06 -7.81 -29.29
N HIS A 33 -12.16 -8.57 -29.29
CA HIS A 33 -13.48 -8.13 -28.81
C HIS A 33 -13.84 -8.71 -27.44
N SER A 34 -12.84 -9.14 -26.66
CA SER A 34 -13.08 -9.61 -25.28
C SER A 34 -13.51 -8.45 -24.38
N ASP A 35 -14.49 -8.73 -23.53
CA ASP A 35 -14.89 -7.85 -22.43
C ASP A 35 -13.96 -8.13 -21.25
N ILE A 36 -13.09 -7.18 -20.91
CA ILE A 36 -12.01 -7.37 -19.93
C ILE A 36 -12.20 -6.43 -18.75
N GLU A 37 -12.28 -7.04 -17.56
CA GLU A 37 -12.33 -6.35 -16.29
C GLU A 37 -10.98 -6.52 -15.57
N LEU A 38 -10.36 -5.40 -15.19
CA LEU A 38 -9.08 -5.38 -14.47
C LEU A 38 -9.35 -5.18 -12.98
N ILE A 39 -8.92 -6.14 -12.17
CA ILE A 39 -9.11 -6.13 -10.72
C ILE A 39 -7.73 -6.35 -10.07
N PRO A 40 -6.83 -5.34 -10.07
CA PRO A 40 -5.53 -5.49 -9.44
C PRO A 40 -5.70 -5.88 -7.98
N MET A 41 -4.98 -6.92 -7.56
CA MET A 41 -5.08 -7.49 -6.21
C MET A 41 -3.88 -7.07 -5.37
N ALA A 42 -4.04 -7.17 -4.06
CA ALA A 42 -2.96 -7.02 -3.09
C ALA A 42 -3.24 -7.87 -1.85
N ASP A 43 -2.18 -8.23 -1.13
CA ASP A 43 -2.22 -9.10 0.05
C ASP A 43 -2.11 -8.34 1.38
N GLY A 44 -2.24 -7.00 1.35
CA GLY A 44 -2.03 -6.13 2.50
C GLY A 44 -0.59 -5.62 2.62
N GLY A 45 0.28 -5.94 1.66
CA GLY A 45 1.59 -5.31 1.49
C GLY A 45 1.56 -4.02 0.66
N GLU A 46 2.71 -3.70 0.08
CA GLU A 46 2.92 -2.56 -0.80
C GLU A 46 1.95 -2.59 -2.00
N GLY A 47 1.24 -1.49 -2.23
CA GLY A 47 0.35 -1.33 -3.39
C GLY A 47 -1.11 -1.76 -3.16
N THR A 48 -1.47 -2.11 -1.93
CA THR A 48 -2.86 -2.37 -1.48
C THR A 48 -3.77 -1.15 -1.61
N VAL A 49 -3.30 0.04 -1.24
CA VAL A 49 -3.99 1.32 -1.35
C VAL A 49 -4.28 1.62 -2.80
N GLU A 50 -3.30 1.49 -3.68
CA GLU A 50 -3.47 1.64 -5.12
C GLU A 50 -4.47 0.61 -5.68
N ALA A 51 -4.33 -0.66 -5.30
CA ALA A 51 -5.22 -1.73 -5.75
C ALA A 51 -6.68 -1.46 -5.36
N ILE A 52 -6.93 -1.10 -4.10
CA ILE A 52 -8.28 -0.82 -3.61
C ILE A 52 -8.84 0.45 -4.25
N LEU A 53 -8.05 1.53 -4.38
CA LEU A 53 -8.49 2.77 -5.03
C LEU A 53 -8.77 2.61 -6.54
N CYS A 54 -8.34 1.52 -7.18
CA CYS A 54 -8.77 1.19 -8.54
C CYS A 54 -10.23 0.71 -8.58
N ALA A 55 -10.75 0.15 -7.48
CA ALA A 55 -12.09 -0.42 -7.38
C ALA A 55 -13.09 0.49 -6.65
N VAL A 56 -12.62 1.34 -5.72
CA VAL A 56 -13.48 2.23 -4.93
C VAL A 56 -13.04 3.67 -5.04
N HIS A 57 -13.99 4.59 -4.88
CA HIS A 57 -13.68 6.03 -4.82
C HIS A 57 -13.06 6.35 -3.46
N GLY A 58 -12.00 7.14 -3.47
CA GLY A 58 -11.33 7.56 -2.25
C GLY A 58 -10.34 8.70 -2.50
N GLU A 59 -9.89 9.29 -1.40
CA GLU A 59 -8.93 10.40 -1.41
C GLU A 59 -7.60 9.93 -0.81
N LYS A 60 -6.48 10.20 -1.52
CA LYS A 60 -5.14 9.97 -0.96
C LYS A 60 -4.74 11.15 -0.07
N ILE A 61 -4.49 10.86 1.20
CA ILE A 61 -3.96 11.81 2.17
C ILE A 61 -2.45 11.65 2.24
N LYS A 62 -1.71 12.72 1.91
CA LYS A 62 -0.25 12.77 1.98
C LYS A 62 0.19 13.53 3.23
N LEU A 63 1.13 12.97 3.98
CA LEU A 63 1.74 13.63 5.14
C LEU A 63 3.22 13.24 5.32
N LYS A 64 3.96 14.12 5.99
CA LYS A 64 5.34 13.85 6.37
C LYS A 64 5.36 12.93 7.59
N VAL A 65 6.09 11.83 7.49
CA VAL A 65 6.33 10.86 8.57
C VAL A 65 7.81 10.54 8.64
N THR A 66 8.20 9.54 9.44
CA THR A 66 9.55 8.99 9.45
C THR A 66 9.58 7.64 8.75
N ASP A 67 10.69 7.34 8.08
CA ASP A 67 10.97 6.03 7.53
C ASP A 67 11.45 5.04 8.63
N PRO A 68 11.80 3.77 8.30
CA PRO A 68 12.27 2.82 9.30
C PRO A 68 13.51 3.28 10.08
N LEU A 69 14.36 4.14 9.51
CA LEU A 69 15.58 4.65 10.15
C LEU A 69 15.39 6.02 10.80
N GLY A 70 14.16 6.52 10.91
CA GLY A 70 13.83 7.80 11.53
C GLY A 70 14.02 9.01 10.62
N ARG A 71 14.28 8.81 9.32
CA ARG A 71 14.48 9.90 8.35
C ARG A 71 13.14 10.44 7.88
N PRO A 72 12.98 11.75 7.67
CA PRO A 72 11.71 12.31 7.20
C PRO A 72 11.41 11.87 5.77
N ILE A 73 10.21 11.35 5.54
CA ILE A 73 9.71 10.95 4.22
C ILE A 73 8.27 11.43 4.01
N GLN A 74 7.84 11.48 2.75
CA GLN A 74 6.46 11.70 2.38
C GLN A 74 5.78 10.33 2.25
N ALA A 75 4.82 10.03 3.12
CA ALA A 75 3.98 8.85 3.01
C ALA A 75 2.53 9.25 2.68
N ALA A 76 1.71 8.25 2.37
CA ALA A 76 0.31 8.44 2.08
C ALA A 76 -0.54 7.27 2.58
N TYR A 77 -1.80 7.55 2.86
CA TYR A 77 -2.85 6.57 3.07
C TYR A 77 -4.10 7.03 2.32
N ALA A 78 -5.14 6.21 2.27
CA ALA A 78 -6.40 6.58 1.61
C ALA A 78 -7.56 6.69 2.58
N LEU A 79 -8.45 7.63 2.32
CA LEU A 79 -9.78 7.71 2.90
C LEU A 79 -10.79 7.20 1.88
N ILE A 80 -11.60 6.23 2.29
CA ILE A 80 -12.70 5.67 1.50
C ILE A 80 -13.99 5.78 2.31
N ASP A 81 -15.12 5.33 1.73
CA ASP A 81 -16.44 5.38 2.37
C ASP A 81 -16.78 6.79 2.88
N GLU A 82 -16.66 7.80 2.00
CA GLU A 82 -16.91 9.21 2.33
C GLU A 82 -16.05 9.75 3.48
N GLY A 83 -14.89 9.12 3.73
CA GLY A 83 -13.96 9.51 4.78
C GLY A 83 -14.15 8.75 6.09
N GLU A 84 -15.08 7.79 6.17
CA GLU A 84 -15.30 7.01 7.39
C GLU A 84 -14.26 5.90 7.58
N THR A 85 -13.61 5.43 6.52
CA THR A 85 -12.62 4.35 6.56
C THR A 85 -11.25 4.84 6.11
N ALA A 86 -10.22 4.68 6.95
CA ALA A 86 -8.83 4.83 6.53
C ALA A 86 -8.24 3.50 6.08
N LEU A 87 -7.66 3.49 4.88
CA LEU A 87 -6.86 2.40 4.35
C LEU A 87 -5.38 2.79 4.41
N ILE A 88 -4.61 2.11 5.25
CA ILE A 88 -3.22 2.43 5.58
C ILE A 88 -2.34 1.23 5.24
N GLU A 89 -1.22 1.47 4.58
CA GLU A 89 -0.14 0.49 4.44
C GLU A 89 1.02 0.87 5.35
N MET A 90 1.43 -0.06 6.21
CA MET A 90 2.66 0.16 6.98
C MET A 90 3.87 0.27 6.06
N ALA A 91 3.87 -0.40 4.90
CA ALA A 91 4.98 -0.36 3.95
C ALA A 91 5.31 1.06 3.46
N SER A 92 4.30 1.95 3.41
CA SER A 92 4.47 3.34 2.98
C SER A 92 5.35 4.18 3.93
N ALA A 93 5.45 3.81 5.21
CA ALA A 93 6.24 4.51 6.22
C ALA A 93 7.32 3.62 6.87
N SER A 94 7.11 2.31 6.90
CA SER A 94 7.91 1.32 7.63
C SER A 94 8.26 0.11 6.75
N GLY A 95 8.27 0.27 5.42
CA GLY A 95 8.45 -0.80 4.45
C GLY A 95 9.89 -1.10 4.04
N LEU A 96 10.11 -2.32 3.56
CA LEU A 96 11.41 -2.87 3.15
C LEU A 96 11.99 -2.17 1.90
N THR A 97 11.14 -1.63 1.03
CA THR A 97 11.54 -0.91 -0.19
C THR A 97 12.07 0.49 0.08
N LEU A 98 11.85 1.02 1.30
CA LEU A 98 12.43 2.29 1.76
C LEU A 98 13.92 2.19 2.12
N LEU A 99 14.44 0.96 2.21
CA LEU A 99 15.82 0.68 2.60
C LEU A 99 16.60 0.01 1.47
N SER A 100 17.79 0.53 1.19
CA SER A 100 18.79 -0.17 0.40
C SER A 100 19.26 -1.44 1.13
N LEU A 101 19.84 -2.40 0.39
CA LEU A 101 20.29 -3.66 0.98
C LEU A 101 21.21 -3.49 2.22
N PRO A 102 22.21 -2.59 2.22
CA PRO A 102 23.07 -2.37 3.39
C PRO A 102 22.36 -1.75 4.60
N GLU A 103 21.26 -1.05 4.38
CA GLU A 103 20.49 -0.37 5.45
C GLU A 103 19.53 -1.32 6.18
N ARG A 104 19.31 -2.52 5.67
CA ARG A 104 18.36 -3.49 6.23
C ARG A 104 18.90 -4.14 7.49
N ASN A 105 18.72 -3.46 8.61
CA ASN A 105 19.08 -3.96 9.93
C ASN A 105 17.86 -3.91 10.88
N PRO A 106 17.22 -5.05 11.18
CA PRO A 106 15.99 -5.08 12.00
C PRO A 106 16.19 -4.65 13.46
N ARG A 107 17.44 -4.49 13.93
CA ARG A 107 17.75 -4.05 15.29
C ARG A 107 17.57 -2.55 15.51
N VAL A 108 17.54 -1.77 14.43
CA VAL A 108 17.50 -0.30 14.48
C VAL A 108 16.29 0.28 13.74
N THR A 109 15.50 -0.55 13.07
CA THR A 109 14.33 -0.10 12.33
C THR A 109 13.10 0.04 13.23
N SER A 110 12.29 1.07 12.99
CA SER A 110 11.14 1.45 13.83
C SER A 110 9.85 1.57 13.03
N THR A 111 8.73 1.20 13.67
CA THR A 111 7.36 1.38 13.15
C THR A 111 6.76 2.76 13.44
N TYR A 112 7.53 3.69 14.01
CA TYR A 112 7.06 5.03 14.41
C TYR A 112 6.33 5.78 13.28
N GLY A 113 6.85 5.70 12.06
CA GLY A 113 6.21 6.31 10.89
C GLY A 113 4.79 5.78 10.62
N THR A 114 4.55 4.49 10.83
CA THR A 114 3.21 3.89 10.71
C THR A 114 2.28 4.42 11.80
N GLY A 115 2.79 4.63 13.02
CA GLY A 115 2.05 5.28 14.10
C GLY A 115 1.61 6.70 13.75
N LEU A 116 2.47 7.49 13.09
CA LEU A 116 2.11 8.83 12.62
C LEU A 116 0.98 8.81 11.57
N LEU A 117 0.94 7.81 10.68
CA LEU A 117 -0.16 7.63 9.74
C LEU A 117 -1.48 7.31 10.46
N LEU A 118 -1.43 6.35 11.40
CA LEU A 118 -2.59 5.95 12.19
C LEU A 118 -3.14 7.11 13.01
N LYS A 119 -2.26 7.87 13.68
CA LYS A 119 -2.62 9.07 14.42
C LYS A 119 -3.32 10.10 13.54
N ASN A 120 -2.77 10.40 12.36
CA ASN A 120 -3.41 11.34 11.46
C ASN A 120 -4.79 10.88 10.97
N ALA A 121 -4.97 9.57 10.74
CA ALA A 121 -6.26 9.01 10.39
C ALA A 121 -7.26 9.13 11.55
N LEU A 122 -6.84 8.81 12.78
CA LEU A 122 -7.66 8.94 13.99
C LEU A 122 -8.05 10.40 14.26
N ASP A 123 -7.13 11.34 14.10
CA ASP A 123 -7.37 12.79 14.26
C ASP A 123 -8.44 13.32 13.28
N ARG A 124 -8.67 12.62 12.17
CA ARG A 124 -9.74 12.93 11.20
C ARG A 124 -11.09 12.30 11.55
N GLY A 125 -11.17 11.53 12.63
CA GLY A 125 -12.42 10.95 13.11
C GLY A 125 -12.90 9.74 12.32
N VAL A 126 -12.00 9.00 11.66
CA VAL A 126 -12.37 7.76 10.95
C VAL A 126 -12.97 6.74 11.92
N LYS A 127 -13.98 6.00 11.47
CA LYS A 127 -14.67 4.97 12.25
C LYS A 127 -14.03 3.59 12.07
N LYS A 128 -13.34 3.38 10.96
CA LYS A 128 -12.72 2.11 10.59
C LYS A 128 -11.32 2.32 10.05
N ILE A 129 -10.42 1.42 10.42
CA ILE A 129 -9.06 1.37 9.88
C ILE A 129 -8.84 0.00 9.25
N LEU A 130 -8.41 -0.01 8.00
CA LEU A 130 -7.89 -1.16 7.29
C LEU A 130 -6.37 -0.98 7.21
N LEU A 131 -5.63 -1.74 8.02
CA LEU A 131 -4.17 -1.66 8.10
C LEU A 131 -3.52 -2.87 7.42
N GLY A 132 -2.89 -2.62 6.27
CA GLY A 132 -1.99 -3.57 5.64
C GLY A 132 -0.62 -3.58 6.33
N ILE A 133 -0.21 -4.75 6.82
CA ILE A 133 1.07 -4.93 7.55
C ILE A 133 2.13 -5.69 6.74
N GLY A 134 1.88 -5.96 5.46
CA GLY A 134 2.83 -6.65 4.60
C GLY A 134 4.03 -5.77 4.22
N GLY A 135 5.15 -6.40 3.90
CA GLY A 135 6.33 -5.70 3.34
C GLY A 135 7.12 -4.85 4.34
N SER A 136 7.06 -5.13 5.64
CA SER A 136 7.79 -4.37 6.67
C SER A 136 9.31 -4.45 6.55
N ALA A 137 9.99 -3.39 7.02
CA ALA A 137 11.43 -3.36 7.30
C ALA A 137 11.77 -3.61 8.78
N THR A 138 10.74 -3.77 9.62
CA THR A 138 10.82 -3.61 11.08
C THR A 138 10.63 -4.94 11.80
N ASN A 139 11.28 -5.06 12.96
CA ASN A 139 11.08 -6.17 13.92
C ASN A 139 10.99 -5.64 15.37
N ASP A 140 10.52 -4.41 15.55
CA ASP A 140 10.36 -3.72 16.84
C ASP A 140 9.08 -4.12 17.59
N GLY A 141 8.34 -5.11 17.09
CA GLY A 141 7.08 -5.56 17.69
C GLY A 141 5.96 -4.51 17.69
N GLY A 142 6.06 -3.45 16.86
CA GLY A 142 5.10 -2.35 16.88
C GLY A 142 5.34 -1.33 18.00
N ALA A 143 6.49 -1.41 18.69
CA ALA A 143 6.80 -0.48 19.79
C ALA A 143 6.89 0.98 19.30
N GLY A 144 7.48 1.23 18.13
CA GLY A 144 7.52 2.57 17.54
C GLY A 144 6.13 3.12 17.26
N LEU A 145 5.25 2.30 16.67
CA LEU A 145 3.85 2.65 16.41
C LEU A 145 3.11 3.03 17.69
N ALA A 146 3.28 2.26 18.77
CA ALA A 146 2.57 2.49 20.03
C ALA A 146 2.99 3.79 20.75
N VAL A 147 4.17 4.32 20.47
CA VAL A 147 4.71 5.54 21.09
C VAL A 147 4.29 6.83 20.35
N ALA A 148 3.93 6.75 19.07
CA ALA A 148 3.64 7.89 18.19
C ALA A 148 2.32 8.62 18.54
#